data_AF-A3JSI4-F1
#
_entry.id   AF-A3JSI4-F1
#
_cell.length_a   1.000
_cell.length_b   1.000
_cell.length_c   1.000
_cell.angle_alpha   90.00
_cell.angle_beta   90.00
_cell.angle_gamma   90.00
#
_symmetry.space_group_name_H-M   'P 1'
#
loop_
_entity.id
_entity.type
_entity.pdbx_description
1 polymer ?
#
loop_
_entity_poly.entity_id
_entity_poly.type
_entity_poly.pdbx_seq_one_letter_code
_entity_poly.pdbx_strand_id
1 'polypeptide(L)' 'MVELITAEEGISAGQACVFYDADSTRIFGGGWIKKG' A
#
# COMPACT_ATOMS: atom_id res chain seq x y z
N MET A 1 0.79 1.90 11.60
CA MET A 1 2.05 1.50 10.93
C MET A 1 1.70 0.27 10.12
N VAL A 2 1.73 0.36 8.80
CA VAL A 2 1.46 -0.76 7.90
C VAL A 2 2.82 -1.24 7.42
N GLU A 3 3.16 -2.47 7.79
CA GLU A 3 4.40 -3.14 7.38
C GLU A 3 4.05 -4.07 6.21
N LEU A 4 4.77 -3.96 5.09
CA LEU A 4 4.62 -4.89 3.97
C LEU A 4 5.27 -6.24 4.33
N ILE A 5 4.51 -7.33 4.19
CA ILE A 5 4.96 -8.70 4.48
C ILE A 5 5.98 -9.23 3.45
N THR A 6 6.06 -8.60 2.27
CA THR A 6 7.04 -8.90 1.21
C THR A 6 7.41 -7.61 0.48
N ALA A 7 8.71 -7.36 0.29
CA ALA A 7 9.19 -6.38 -0.69
C ALA A 7 9.02 -7.00 -2.09
N GLU A 8 7.83 -6.87 -2.68
CA GLU A 8 7.58 -7.26 -4.06
C GLU A 8 8.53 -6.47 -4.98
N GLU A 9 9.08 -7.13 -6.02
CA GLU A 9 9.97 -6.50 -6.99
C GLU A 9 9.27 -5.29 -7.65
N GLY A 10 9.69 -4.08 -7.30
CA GLY A 10 9.12 -2.84 -7.85
C GLY A 10 8.40 -1.90 -6.87
N ILE A 11 8.31 -2.24 -5.58
CA ILE A 11 7.83 -1.30 -4.54
C ILE A 11 9.00 -0.39 -4.08
N SER A 12 8.88 0.90 -4.35
CA SER A 12 9.87 1.94 -4.07
C SER A 12 9.24 3.10 -3.27
N ALA A 13 10.08 3.79 -2.49
CA ALA A 13 9.68 5.01 -1.82
C ALA A 13 9.18 6.06 -2.83
N GLY A 14 8.09 6.75 -2.50
CA GLY A 14 7.46 7.76 -3.34
C GLY A 14 6.28 7.26 -4.17
N GLN A 15 6.02 5.95 -4.22
CA GLN A 15 4.79 5.41 -4.83
C GLN A 15 3.58 5.58 -3.91
N ALA A 16 2.38 5.62 -4.49
CA ALA A 16 1.14 5.62 -3.73
C ALA A 16 0.64 4.19 -3.50
N CYS A 17 0.08 3.91 -2.33
CA CYS A 17 -0.66 2.70 -2.02
C CYS A 17 -2.13 3.04 -1.75
N VAL A 18 -3.02 2.10 -2.10
CA VAL A 18 -4.47 2.23 -1.88
C VAL A 18 -4.97 0.96 -1.21
N PHE A 19 -5.77 1.13 -0.16
CA PHE A 19 -6.38 0.05 0.60
C PHE A 19 -7.83 -0.13 0.16
N TYR A 20 -8.18 -1.35 -0.21
CA TYR A 20 -9.51 -1.73 -0.65
C TYR A 20 -10.15 -2.69 0.36
N ASP A 21 -11.48 -2.69 0.38
CA ASP A 21 -12.26 -3.77 0.96
C ASP A 21 -11.97 -5.08 0.21
N ALA A 22 -11.92 -6.20 0.93
CA ALA A 22 -11.55 -7.49 0.34
C ALA A 22 -12.68 -8.09 -0.52
N ASP A 23 -13.93 -7.76 -0.21
CA ASP A 23 -15.12 -8.37 -0.81
C ASP A 23 -15.94 -7.35 -1.65
N SER A 24 -15.43 -6.12 -1.79
CA SER A 24 -16.13 -5.00 -2.43
C SER A 24 -15.16 -4.08 -3.18
N THR A 25 -15.69 -3.21 -4.03
CA THR A 25 -14.93 -2.16 -4.73
C THR A 25 -14.68 -0.91 -3.86
N ARG A 26 -15.09 -0.95 -2.59
CA ARG A 26 -14.97 0.16 -1.65
C ARG A 26 -13.50 0.43 -1.30
N ILE A 27 -13.12 1.71 -1.31
CA ILE A 27 -11.79 2.17 -0.90
C ILE A 27 -11.81 2.59 0.57
N PHE A 28 -10.85 2.09 1.35
CA PHE A 28 -10.64 2.47 2.74
C PHE A 28 -9.67 3.66 2.90
N GLY A 29 -8.87 3.94 1.89
CA GLY A 29 -7.94 5.08 1.87
C GLY A 29 -6.64 4.73 1.17
N GLY A 30 -5.61 5.54 1.35
CA GLY A 30 -4.31 5.33 0.75
C GLY A 30 -3.23 6.17 1.41
N GLY A 31 -1.99 5.98 0.96
CA GLY A 31 -0.83 6.69 1.50
C GLY A 31 0.35 6.65 0.55
N TRP A 32 1.44 7.32 0.95
CA TRP A 32 2.70 7.27 0.22
C TRP A 32 3.62 6.24 0.87
N ILE A 33 4.18 5.35 0.05
CA ILE A 33 5.19 4.39 0.46
C ILE A 33 6.46 5.18 0.78
N LYS A 34 6.97 5.06 1.99
CA LYS A 34 8.20 5.71 2.43
C LYS A 34 9.21 4.60 2.73
N LYS A 35 10.46 4.77 2.30
CA LYS A 35 11.56 3.96 2.82
C LYS A 35 11.90 4.48 4.22
N GLY A 36 11.89 3.58 5.20
CA GLY A 36 12.69 3.75 6.41
C GLY A 36 14.15 3.49 6.08
#